data_AF-A0A7C3PV16-F1
#
_entry.id   AF-A0A7C3PV16-F1
#
_cell.length_a   1.000
_cell.length_b   1.000
_cell.length_c   1.000
_cell.angle_alpha   90.00
_cell.angle_beta   90.00
_cell.angle_gamma   90.00
#
_symmetry.space_group_name_H-M   'P 1'
#
loop_
_entity.id
_entity.type
_entity.pdbx_description
1 polymer ?
#
loop_
_entity_poly.entity_id
_entity_poly.type
_entity_poly.pdbx_seq_one_letter_code
_entity_poly.pdbx_strand_id
1 'polypeptide(L)'
;ELWAKRGYAAIAMDLGGKHVGELGGPDQGGNEKFHTMDKPVTESWCYHAVANVIRAHSLLRRQPGVDADRTAITGISWGGYLTCIVASLDDRFKAAVPVYGCGYLHHNSCWLEPNLKKMTQEHRDRWVELYDPSQYLPSCRVPILFMNGTNDFAYPLDSYQKSFHAVKGPKNIRVTVNMPHGHPEGWAPAEIGWFIDQHLQGAKPLLRLGEPRLEEGKASFDYDPKSAPKSATLHSTTDTNAINERKWASAAAKLSGGKASASLPPGATVWFFTAEDDRGAVVSTEVVIAK
;
A
#
# COMPACT_ATOMS: atom_id res chain seq x y z
N GLU A 1 15.89 -0.33 -13.76
CA GLU A 1 16.54 -1.61 -14.16
C GLU A 1 16.05 -2.85 -13.41
N LEU A 2 15.66 -2.77 -12.13
CA LEU A 2 15.28 -3.95 -11.32
C LEU A 2 14.28 -4.89 -12.02
N TRP A 3 13.22 -4.35 -12.60
CA TRP A 3 12.20 -5.12 -13.31
C TRP A 3 12.71 -5.77 -14.60
N ALA A 4 13.54 -5.07 -15.38
CA ALA A 4 14.18 -5.62 -16.57
C ALA A 4 15.11 -6.79 -16.22
N LYS A 5 15.88 -6.67 -15.12
CA LYS A 5 16.72 -7.78 -14.62
C LYS A 5 15.90 -9.00 -14.17
N ARG A 6 14.63 -8.79 -13.81
CA ARG A 6 13.66 -9.85 -13.48
C ARG A 6 12.90 -10.38 -14.72
N GLY A 7 13.21 -9.89 -15.92
CA GLY A 7 12.58 -10.34 -17.17
C GLY A 7 11.30 -9.59 -17.55
N TYR A 8 10.99 -8.47 -16.91
CA TYR A 8 9.82 -7.65 -17.25
C TYR A 8 10.20 -6.47 -18.13
N ALA A 9 9.44 -6.26 -19.21
CA ALA A 9 9.39 -4.94 -19.84
C ALA A 9 8.76 -3.95 -18.86
N ALA A 10 9.44 -2.83 -18.62
CA ALA A 10 9.01 -1.86 -17.63
C ALA A 10 8.99 -0.45 -18.21
N ILE A 11 7.93 0.30 -17.90
CA ILE A 11 7.83 1.73 -18.15
C ILE A 11 7.89 2.47 -16.82
N ALA A 12 8.88 3.35 -16.69
CA ALA A 12 8.94 4.35 -15.62
C ALA A 12 8.79 5.72 -16.29
N MET A 13 7.88 6.54 -15.79
CA MET A 13 7.50 7.79 -16.45
C MET A 13 7.68 8.98 -15.51
N ASP A 14 8.09 10.12 -16.07
CA ASP A 14 7.89 11.40 -15.42
C ASP A 14 6.41 11.76 -15.48
N LEU A 15 5.82 12.13 -14.34
CA LEU A 15 4.41 12.48 -14.22
C LEU A 15 4.14 13.99 -14.32
N GLY A 16 5.18 14.82 -14.35
CA GLY A 16 5.07 16.27 -14.57
C GLY A 16 5.44 16.69 -16.00
N GLY A 17 6.30 15.93 -16.68
CA GLY A 17 6.69 16.20 -18.07
C GLY A 17 7.55 17.44 -18.24
N LYS A 18 8.29 17.85 -17.20
CA LYS A 18 9.09 19.11 -17.19
C LYS A 18 10.18 19.14 -18.27
N HIS A 19 10.63 17.97 -18.72
CA HIS A 19 11.71 17.86 -19.70
C HIS A 19 11.23 17.92 -21.15
N VAL A 20 9.92 18.08 -21.40
CA VAL A 20 9.32 18.05 -22.76
C VAL A 20 8.78 19.42 -23.21
N GLY A 21 9.12 20.51 -22.50
CA GLY A 21 8.73 21.88 -22.88
C GLY A 21 7.25 22.18 -22.63
N GLU A 22 6.61 22.94 -23.53
CA GLU A 22 5.20 23.39 -23.45
C GLU A 22 4.17 22.24 -23.48
N LEU A 23 4.60 21.00 -23.67
CA LEU A 23 3.75 19.80 -23.67
C LEU A 23 3.65 19.13 -22.28
N GLY A 24 4.30 19.69 -21.26
CA GLY A 24 4.25 19.20 -19.88
C GLY A 24 2.89 19.43 -19.21
N GLY A 25 2.54 18.56 -18.26
CA GLY A 25 1.36 18.72 -17.41
C GLY A 25 1.65 19.61 -16.19
N PRO A 26 0.71 19.71 -15.24
CA PRO A 26 0.94 20.40 -13.97
C PRO A 26 2.16 19.83 -13.22
N ASP A 27 2.84 20.70 -12.46
CA ASP A 27 3.94 20.29 -11.59
C ASP A 27 3.47 19.30 -10.51
N GLN A 28 4.40 18.62 -9.85
CA GLN A 28 4.09 17.69 -8.75
C GLN A 28 4.19 18.36 -7.37
N GLY A 29 4.13 19.70 -7.33
CA GLY A 29 4.24 20.50 -6.12
C GLY A 29 3.02 20.38 -5.21
N GLY A 30 3.14 20.94 -4.00
CA GLY A 30 2.03 20.96 -3.04
C GLY A 30 0.81 21.72 -3.56
N ASN A 31 1.03 22.78 -4.35
CA ASN A 31 -0.06 23.56 -4.94
C ASN A 31 -0.87 22.73 -5.92
N GLU A 32 -0.22 22.03 -6.84
CA GLU A 32 -0.89 21.26 -7.89
C GLU A 32 -1.56 20.00 -7.34
N LYS A 33 -1.03 19.47 -6.22
CA LYS A 33 -1.60 18.34 -5.49
C LYS A 33 -2.83 18.71 -4.65
N PHE A 34 -2.84 19.87 -4.02
CA PHE A 34 -3.84 20.21 -3.00
C PHE A 34 -4.67 21.46 -3.32
N HIS A 35 -4.07 22.49 -3.93
CA HIS A 35 -4.66 23.83 -4.06
C HIS A 35 -5.12 24.13 -5.49
N THR A 36 -5.95 23.24 -6.04
CA THR A 36 -6.53 23.36 -7.39
C THR A 36 -8.06 23.19 -7.42
N MET A 37 -8.72 23.23 -6.25
CA MET A 37 -10.15 22.88 -6.13
C MET A 37 -11.10 23.95 -6.68
N ASP A 38 -10.62 25.19 -6.81
CA ASP A 38 -11.26 26.34 -7.44
C ASP A 38 -11.00 26.41 -8.96
N LYS A 39 -10.21 25.49 -9.50
CA LYS A 39 -9.80 25.42 -10.90
C LYS A 39 -10.44 24.23 -11.62
N PRO A 40 -10.42 24.22 -12.98
CA PRO A 40 -10.74 23.02 -13.74
C PRO A 40 -9.84 21.84 -13.33
N VAL A 41 -10.36 20.60 -13.40
CA VAL A 41 -9.60 19.39 -13.02
C VAL A 41 -8.32 19.20 -13.84
N THR A 42 -8.24 19.81 -15.03
CA THR A 42 -7.05 19.84 -15.89
C THR A 42 -5.89 20.62 -15.30
N GLU A 43 -6.09 21.40 -14.24
CA GLU A 43 -5.03 22.07 -13.49
C GLU A 43 -4.48 21.19 -12.34
N SER A 44 -5.14 20.06 -12.02
CA SER A 44 -4.71 19.17 -10.95
C SER A 44 -3.66 18.17 -11.44
N TRP A 45 -2.57 18.05 -10.68
CA TRP A 45 -1.57 17.03 -10.94
C TRP A 45 -2.14 15.61 -10.84
N CYS A 46 -3.01 15.35 -9.87
CA CYS A 46 -3.52 14.00 -9.64
C CYS A 46 -4.35 13.50 -10.83
N TYR A 47 -5.16 14.38 -11.43
CA TYR A 47 -5.91 14.09 -12.66
C TYR A 47 -4.98 13.62 -13.80
N HIS A 48 -3.94 14.40 -14.09
CA HIS A 48 -2.99 14.08 -15.17
C HIS A 48 -2.14 12.86 -14.84
N ALA A 49 -1.66 12.73 -13.60
CA ALA A 49 -0.84 11.61 -13.18
C ALA A 49 -1.58 10.28 -13.34
N VAL A 50 -2.84 10.20 -12.91
CA VAL A 50 -3.69 9.00 -13.10
C VAL A 50 -3.88 8.70 -14.59
N ALA A 51 -4.25 9.71 -15.39
CA ALA A 51 -4.43 9.54 -16.83
C ALA A 51 -3.15 9.07 -17.54
N ASN A 52 -2.01 9.65 -17.17
CA ASN A 52 -0.70 9.32 -17.73
C ASN A 52 -0.31 7.87 -17.42
N VAL A 53 -0.52 7.39 -16.20
CA VAL A 53 -0.24 5.99 -15.84
C VAL A 53 -1.11 5.03 -16.66
N ILE A 54 -2.41 5.29 -16.83
CA ILE A 54 -3.31 4.45 -17.63
C ILE A 54 -2.94 4.46 -19.12
N ARG A 55 -2.51 5.62 -19.64
CA ARG A 55 -2.00 5.75 -21.02
C ARG A 55 -0.68 5.01 -21.20
N ALA A 56 0.24 5.14 -20.27
CA ALA A 56 1.51 4.41 -20.26
C ALA A 56 1.29 2.89 -20.19
N HIS A 57 0.33 2.43 -19.39
CA HIS A 57 -0.08 1.03 -19.39
C HIS A 57 -0.59 0.58 -20.76
N SER A 58 -1.43 1.38 -21.40
CA SER A 58 -1.93 1.10 -22.76
C SER A 58 -0.81 1.08 -23.81
N LEU A 59 0.19 1.95 -23.67
CA LEU A 59 1.38 1.97 -24.52
C LEU A 59 2.24 0.72 -24.31
N LEU A 60 2.51 0.35 -23.05
CA LEU A 60 3.31 -0.82 -22.69
C LEU A 60 2.68 -2.10 -23.26
N ARG A 61 1.37 -2.29 -23.09
CA ARG A 61 0.61 -3.43 -23.63
C ARG A 61 0.65 -3.56 -25.16
N ARG A 62 1.00 -2.49 -25.88
CA ARG A 62 1.10 -2.49 -27.35
C ARG A 62 2.53 -2.74 -27.85
N GLN A 63 3.53 -2.76 -26.97
CA GLN A 63 4.91 -2.95 -27.41
C GLN A 63 5.15 -4.40 -27.86
N PRO A 64 5.87 -4.61 -28.97
CA PRO A 64 6.35 -5.95 -29.34
C PRO A 64 7.13 -6.59 -28.20
N GLY A 65 6.85 -7.87 -27.92
CA GLY A 65 7.49 -8.62 -26.83
C GLY A 65 6.87 -8.40 -25.44
N VAL A 66 5.86 -7.53 -25.31
CA VAL A 66 5.05 -7.43 -24.09
C VAL A 66 3.81 -8.29 -24.18
N ASP A 67 3.60 -9.12 -23.17
CA ASP A 67 2.34 -9.82 -22.98
C ASP A 67 1.31 -8.90 -22.33
N ALA A 68 0.28 -8.52 -23.08
CA ALA A 68 -0.73 -7.57 -22.66
C ALA A 68 -1.63 -8.06 -21.52
N ASP A 69 -1.62 -9.36 -21.23
CA ASP A 69 -2.43 -9.99 -20.17
C ASP A 69 -1.61 -10.32 -18.91
N ARG A 70 -0.31 -10.00 -18.91
CA ARG A 70 0.60 -10.18 -17.77
C ARG A 70 1.28 -8.87 -17.37
N THR A 71 0.47 -7.91 -16.93
CA THR A 71 0.95 -6.60 -16.49
C THR A 71 0.69 -6.37 -15.00
N ALA A 72 1.53 -5.54 -14.38
CA ALA A 72 1.41 -5.15 -12.98
C ALA A 72 1.78 -3.67 -12.80
N ILE A 73 1.39 -3.11 -11.66
CA ILE A 73 1.71 -1.74 -11.27
C ILE A 73 2.29 -1.70 -9.85
N THR A 74 3.30 -0.86 -9.64
CA THR A 74 3.84 -0.56 -8.32
C THR A 74 4.34 0.87 -8.29
N GLY A 75 4.34 1.47 -7.10
CA GLY A 75 4.92 2.78 -6.87
C GLY A 75 5.17 3.03 -5.39
N ILE A 76 6.09 3.95 -5.12
CA ILE A 76 6.57 4.31 -3.78
C ILE A 76 6.01 5.70 -3.40
N SER A 77 5.52 5.85 -2.18
CA SER A 77 5.00 7.12 -1.64
C SER A 77 3.85 7.66 -2.49
N TRP A 78 3.97 8.85 -3.10
CA TRP A 78 3.01 9.36 -4.07
C TRP A 78 2.75 8.39 -5.24
N GLY A 79 3.75 7.60 -5.65
CA GLY A 79 3.55 6.52 -6.62
C GLY A 79 2.71 5.37 -6.07
N GLY A 80 2.80 5.07 -4.77
CA GLY A 80 1.94 4.10 -4.10
C GLY A 80 0.50 4.62 -3.99
N TYR A 81 0.34 5.92 -3.70
CA TYR A 81 -0.96 6.60 -3.72
C TYR A 81 -1.62 6.51 -5.11
N LEU A 82 -0.86 6.78 -6.18
CA LEU A 82 -1.36 6.62 -7.55
C LEU A 82 -1.64 5.14 -7.89
N THR A 83 -0.83 4.21 -7.38
CA THR A 83 -1.05 2.77 -7.56
C THR A 83 -2.40 2.35 -6.99
N CYS A 84 -2.79 2.85 -5.82
CA CYS A 84 -4.11 2.60 -5.23
C CYS A 84 -5.25 3.08 -6.15
N ILE A 85 -5.15 4.30 -6.70
CA ILE A 85 -6.18 4.88 -7.57
C ILE A 85 -6.24 4.12 -8.90
N VAL A 86 -5.09 3.99 -9.58
CA VAL A 86 -5.02 3.41 -10.91
C VAL A 86 -5.40 1.94 -10.92
N ALA A 87 -4.95 1.13 -9.96
CA ALA A 87 -5.36 -0.27 -9.86
C ALA A 87 -6.86 -0.45 -9.60
N SER A 88 -7.52 0.60 -9.12
CA SER A 88 -8.97 0.63 -8.91
C SER A 88 -9.75 1.11 -10.15
N LEU A 89 -9.10 1.80 -11.08
CA LEU A 89 -9.69 2.34 -12.31
C LEU A 89 -9.36 1.50 -13.55
N ASP A 90 -8.25 0.78 -13.54
CA ASP A 90 -7.73 0.00 -14.66
C ASP A 90 -7.57 -1.47 -14.24
N ASP A 91 -8.63 -2.26 -14.46
CA ASP A 91 -8.71 -3.68 -14.11
C ASP A 91 -7.91 -4.60 -15.06
N ARG A 92 -7.21 -4.03 -16.05
CA ARG A 92 -6.36 -4.80 -16.96
C ARG A 92 -5.10 -5.29 -16.27
N PHE A 93 -4.62 -4.60 -15.23
CA PHE A 93 -3.52 -5.06 -14.40
C PHE A 93 -3.87 -6.38 -13.69
N LYS A 94 -2.88 -7.26 -13.51
CA LYS A 94 -3.03 -8.55 -12.81
C LYS A 94 -2.49 -8.53 -11.39
N ALA A 95 -1.70 -7.53 -11.03
CA ALA A 95 -1.21 -7.28 -9.68
C ALA A 95 -0.93 -5.80 -9.46
N ALA A 96 -1.13 -5.33 -8.22
CA ALA A 96 -0.79 -3.99 -7.78
C ALA A 96 -0.02 -4.01 -6.45
N VAL A 97 1.01 -3.18 -6.31
CA VAL A 97 1.80 -3.09 -5.08
C VAL A 97 2.05 -1.63 -4.69
N PRO A 98 1.13 -0.99 -3.95
CA PRO A 98 1.38 0.32 -3.37
C PRO A 98 2.36 0.21 -2.19
N VAL A 99 3.50 0.89 -2.31
CA VAL A 99 4.49 1.03 -1.22
C VAL A 99 4.35 2.38 -0.57
N TYR A 100 4.16 2.39 0.75
CA TYR A 100 3.80 3.53 1.60
C TYR A 100 2.44 4.18 1.27
N GLY A 101 1.94 4.17 0.03
CA GLY A 101 0.72 4.91 -0.34
C GLY A 101 -0.61 4.34 0.17
N CYS A 102 -1.49 5.22 0.65
CA CYS A 102 -2.87 4.90 1.04
C CYS A 102 -3.83 6.08 0.82
N GLY A 103 -5.12 5.86 1.08
CA GLY A 103 -6.15 6.91 1.16
C GLY A 103 -6.40 7.35 2.60
N TYR A 104 -7.56 7.99 2.83
CA TYR A 104 -7.95 8.59 4.11
C TYR A 104 -6.97 9.67 4.60
N LEU A 105 -6.35 10.41 3.67
CA LEU A 105 -5.33 11.41 4.02
C LEU A 105 -5.91 12.58 4.83
N HIS A 106 -7.22 12.80 4.69
CA HIS A 106 -8.00 13.77 5.47
C HIS A 106 -8.31 13.30 6.91
N HIS A 107 -8.13 12.01 7.23
CA HIS A 107 -8.21 11.52 8.61
C HIS A 107 -6.88 11.65 9.33
N ASN A 108 -5.80 11.15 8.72
CA ASN A 108 -4.45 11.24 9.26
C ASN A 108 -3.41 11.12 8.14
N SER A 109 -2.55 12.13 8.01
CA SER A 109 -1.41 12.16 7.09
C SER A 109 -0.52 13.36 7.40
N CYS A 110 0.71 13.38 6.88
CA CYS A 110 1.57 14.58 7.00
C CYS A 110 1.03 15.80 6.23
N TRP A 111 0.03 15.61 5.35
CA TRP A 111 -0.58 16.69 4.58
C TRP A 111 -1.84 17.28 5.23
N LEU A 112 -2.35 16.66 6.30
CA LEU A 112 -3.59 17.07 6.95
C LEU A 112 -3.52 18.53 7.46
N GLU A 113 -2.60 18.81 8.39
CA GLU A 113 -2.43 20.16 8.97
C GLU A 113 -1.95 21.22 7.95
N PRO A 114 -0.88 20.98 7.16
CA PRO A 114 -0.35 22.03 6.31
C PRO A 114 -1.22 22.33 5.08
N ASN A 115 -2.07 21.39 4.63
CA ASN A 115 -2.87 21.53 3.41
C ASN A 115 -4.37 21.32 3.64
N LEU A 116 -4.80 20.09 3.93
CA LEU A 116 -6.24 19.73 3.89
C LEU A 116 -7.04 20.57 4.90
N LYS A 117 -6.60 20.69 6.14
CA LYS A 117 -7.29 21.51 7.17
C LYS A 117 -7.35 23.01 6.85
N LYS A 118 -6.48 23.52 5.97
CA LYS A 118 -6.48 24.93 5.55
C LYS A 118 -7.46 25.22 4.41
N MET A 119 -7.94 24.20 3.70
CA MET A 119 -8.97 24.38 2.68
C MET A 119 -10.32 24.75 3.32
N THR A 120 -11.24 25.31 2.53
CA THR A 120 -12.66 25.36 2.93
C THR A 120 -13.21 23.93 3.04
N GLN A 121 -14.31 23.73 3.75
CA GLN A 121 -14.96 22.42 3.82
C GLN A 121 -15.32 21.89 2.43
N GLU A 122 -15.94 22.75 1.60
CA GLU A 122 -16.29 22.40 0.21
C GLU A 122 -15.07 21.96 -0.61
N HIS A 123 -13.95 22.69 -0.52
CA HIS A 123 -12.72 22.31 -1.23
C HIS A 123 -12.13 21.00 -0.70
N ARG A 124 -12.15 20.77 0.62
CA ARG A 124 -11.71 19.48 1.18
C ARG A 124 -12.55 18.33 0.67
N ASP A 125 -13.87 18.47 0.74
CA ASP A 125 -14.80 17.41 0.37
C ASP A 125 -14.65 17.08 -1.12
N ARG A 126 -14.53 18.11 -1.97
CA ARG A 126 -14.20 17.96 -3.40
C ARG A 126 -12.84 17.29 -3.64
N TRP A 127 -11.81 17.67 -2.88
CA TRP A 127 -10.49 17.05 -3.00
C TRP A 127 -10.55 15.57 -2.64
N VAL A 128 -11.25 15.22 -1.55
CA VAL A 128 -11.44 13.84 -1.12
C VAL A 128 -12.18 13.05 -2.19
N GLU A 129 -13.30 13.58 -2.70
CA GLU A 129 -14.11 12.96 -3.74
C GLU A 129 -13.30 12.64 -5.01
N LEU A 130 -12.49 13.59 -5.47
CA LEU A 130 -11.79 13.50 -6.75
C LEU A 130 -10.42 12.84 -6.68
N TYR A 131 -9.75 12.89 -5.53
CA TYR A 131 -8.32 12.58 -5.48
C TYR A 131 -7.93 11.65 -4.33
N ASP A 132 -8.72 11.44 -3.28
CA ASP A 132 -8.30 10.53 -2.22
C ASP A 132 -8.50 9.05 -2.61
N PRO A 133 -7.49 8.17 -2.48
CA PRO A 133 -7.62 6.74 -2.80
C PRO A 133 -8.76 6.03 -2.09
N SER A 134 -9.23 6.53 -0.93
CA SER A 134 -10.38 5.99 -0.21
C SER A 134 -11.66 5.93 -1.06
N GLN A 135 -11.80 6.81 -2.06
CA GLN A 135 -12.95 6.81 -2.97
C GLN A 135 -12.85 5.72 -4.04
N TYR A 136 -11.64 5.28 -4.36
CA TYR A 136 -11.37 4.37 -5.47
C TYR A 136 -11.19 2.92 -5.02
N LEU A 137 -10.49 2.71 -3.90
CA LEU A 137 -10.17 1.39 -3.35
C LEU A 137 -11.38 0.42 -3.20
N PRO A 138 -12.62 0.86 -2.89
CA PRO A 138 -13.80 0.00 -2.89
C PRO A 138 -14.10 -0.68 -4.23
N SER A 139 -13.66 -0.06 -5.34
CA SER A 139 -13.83 -0.57 -6.70
C SER A 139 -12.64 -1.43 -7.17
N CYS A 140 -11.56 -1.52 -6.40
CA CYS A 140 -10.40 -2.34 -6.75
C CYS A 140 -10.78 -3.82 -6.92
N ARG A 141 -10.46 -4.37 -8.10
CA ARG A 141 -10.59 -5.79 -8.44
C ARG A 141 -9.23 -6.47 -8.69
N VAL A 142 -8.20 -5.66 -8.95
CA VAL A 142 -6.82 -6.12 -9.13
C VAL A 142 -6.30 -6.65 -7.79
N PRO A 143 -5.69 -7.86 -7.75
CA PRO A 143 -4.99 -8.33 -6.56
C PRO A 143 -3.96 -7.32 -6.08
N ILE A 144 -4.02 -6.91 -4.81
CA ILE A 144 -3.20 -5.82 -4.27
C ILE A 144 -2.41 -6.23 -3.03
N LEU A 145 -1.12 -5.88 -2.99
CA LEU A 145 -0.24 -6.05 -1.82
C LEU A 145 0.16 -4.68 -1.27
N PHE A 146 -0.33 -4.36 -0.08
CA PHE A 146 0.05 -3.17 0.65
C PHE A 146 1.39 -3.37 1.37
N MET A 147 2.37 -2.48 1.17
CA MET A 147 3.65 -2.48 1.87
C MET A 147 3.85 -1.18 2.65
N ASN A 148 4.10 -1.25 3.96
CA ASN A 148 4.35 -0.06 4.78
C ASN A 148 5.25 -0.33 6.01
N GLY A 149 5.72 0.75 6.63
CA GLY A 149 6.40 0.74 7.92
C GLY A 149 5.48 1.14 9.07
N THR A 150 5.79 0.68 10.29
CA THR A 150 5.03 1.11 11.48
C THR A 150 5.24 2.58 11.84
N ASN A 151 6.36 3.16 11.41
CA ASN A 151 6.81 4.53 11.68
C ASN A 151 6.63 5.47 10.47
N ASP A 152 5.82 5.09 9.49
CA ASP A 152 5.62 5.91 8.31
C ASP A 152 4.92 7.23 8.68
N PHE A 153 5.62 8.35 8.46
CA PHE A 153 5.12 9.68 8.82
C PHE A 153 4.15 10.25 7.79
N ALA A 154 4.21 9.78 6.55
CA ALA A 154 3.43 10.32 5.44
C ALA A 154 2.07 9.62 5.34
N TYR A 155 2.07 8.30 5.52
CA TYR A 155 0.92 7.42 5.44
C TYR A 155 0.81 6.56 6.71
N PRO A 156 0.33 7.16 7.82
CA PRO A 156 0.29 6.50 9.12
C PRO A 156 -0.63 5.27 9.12
N LEU A 157 -0.34 4.30 10.00
CA LEU A 157 -0.97 2.97 9.99
C LEU A 157 -2.49 2.99 10.15
N ASP A 158 -3.09 4.00 10.77
CA ASP A 158 -4.54 4.11 10.93
C ASP A 158 -5.25 4.44 9.61
N SER A 159 -4.75 5.41 8.84
CA SER A 159 -5.22 5.68 7.47
C SER A 159 -4.89 4.53 6.53
N TYR A 160 -3.72 3.91 6.73
CA TYR A 160 -3.27 2.76 5.94
C TYR A 160 -4.21 1.54 6.13
N GLN A 161 -4.56 1.23 7.38
CA GLN A 161 -5.45 0.12 7.70
C GLN A 161 -6.87 0.35 7.18
N LYS A 162 -7.40 1.57 7.27
CA LYS A 162 -8.68 1.93 6.65
C LYS A 162 -8.67 1.71 5.14
N SER A 163 -7.56 2.05 4.48
CA SER A 163 -7.38 1.83 3.04
C SER A 163 -7.34 0.34 2.70
N PHE A 164 -6.63 -0.46 3.50
CA PHE A 164 -6.63 -1.92 3.35
C PHE A 164 -8.05 -2.49 3.53
N HIS A 165 -8.81 -2.02 4.51
CA HIS A 165 -10.20 -2.44 4.74
C HIS A 165 -11.15 -2.05 3.60
N ALA A 166 -10.94 -0.89 2.97
CA ALA A 166 -11.76 -0.42 1.86
C ALA A 166 -11.72 -1.34 0.63
N VAL A 167 -10.61 -2.05 0.40
CA VAL A 167 -10.49 -3.01 -0.71
C VAL A 167 -11.38 -4.23 -0.47
N LYS A 168 -12.29 -4.51 -1.42
CA LYS A 168 -13.19 -5.68 -1.37
C LYS A 168 -12.62 -6.92 -2.07
N GLY A 169 -11.67 -6.72 -2.99
CA GLY A 169 -11.04 -7.79 -3.76
C GLY A 169 -9.89 -8.50 -3.04
N PRO A 170 -9.17 -9.39 -3.75
CA PRO A 170 -7.99 -10.07 -3.20
C PRO A 170 -6.94 -9.06 -2.73
N LYS A 171 -6.59 -9.13 -1.45
CA LYS A 171 -5.63 -8.22 -0.84
C LYS A 171 -4.69 -8.95 0.10
N ASN A 172 -3.49 -8.43 0.23
CA ASN A 172 -2.51 -8.85 1.22
C ASN A 172 -1.77 -7.63 1.76
N ILE A 173 -1.13 -7.77 2.91
CA ILE A 173 -0.42 -6.67 3.57
C ILE A 173 0.90 -7.17 4.15
N ARG A 174 1.90 -6.31 4.15
CA ARG A 174 3.11 -6.48 4.94
C ARG A 174 3.45 -5.14 5.60
N VAL A 175 3.49 -5.18 6.92
CA VAL A 175 3.96 -4.09 7.75
C VAL A 175 5.29 -4.47 8.37
N THR A 176 6.29 -3.61 8.19
CA THR A 176 7.62 -3.81 8.77
C THR A 176 7.81 -2.86 9.94
N VAL A 177 8.19 -3.40 11.11
CA VAL A 177 8.48 -2.59 12.29
C VAL A 177 9.66 -1.67 11.98
N ASN A 178 9.46 -0.36 12.18
CA ASN A 178 10.47 0.68 12.02
C ASN A 178 11.11 0.78 10.62
N MET A 179 10.39 0.41 9.56
CA MET A 179 10.86 0.61 8.18
C MET A 179 10.88 2.10 7.80
N PRO A 180 12.05 2.68 7.50
CA PRO A 180 12.15 4.07 7.06
C PRO A 180 11.32 4.33 5.79
N HIS A 181 10.79 5.55 5.67
CA HIS A 181 10.15 6.02 4.45
C HIS A 181 11.21 6.48 3.45
N GLY A 182 11.61 5.60 2.55
CA GLY A 182 12.67 5.87 1.59
C GLY A 182 12.58 4.99 0.35
N HIS A 183 13.23 5.42 -0.74
CA HIS A 183 13.27 4.63 -1.97
C HIS A 183 14.04 3.31 -1.81
N PRO A 184 15.25 3.30 -1.22
CA PRO A 184 15.99 2.07 -0.98
C PRO A 184 15.19 1.03 -0.19
N GLU A 185 14.56 1.47 0.89
CA GLU A 185 13.72 0.64 1.76
C GLU A 185 12.45 0.22 1.04
N GLY A 186 11.84 1.12 0.26
CA GLY A 186 10.58 0.89 -0.44
C GLY A 186 10.67 -0.09 -1.61
N TRP A 187 11.84 -0.29 -2.22
CA TRP A 187 12.03 -1.29 -3.29
C TRP A 187 12.80 -2.54 -2.84
N ALA A 188 13.37 -2.55 -1.63
CA ALA A 188 14.15 -3.68 -1.13
C ALA A 188 13.32 -4.97 -0.87
N PRO A 189 12.08 -4.89 -0.37
CA PRO A 189 11.18 -6.04 -0.23
C PRO A 189 11.09 -6.94 -1.48
N ALA A 190 11.62 -8.16 -1.39
CA ALA A 190 11.54 -9.15 -2.47
C ALA A 190 10.09 -9.57 -2.78
N GLU A 191 9.21 -9.44 -1.79
CA GLU A 191 7.78 -9.71 -1.79
C GLU A 191 7.03 -8.87 -2.82
N ILE A 192 7.51 -7.65 -3.15
CA ILE A 192 6.95 -6.84 -4.24
C ILE A 192 6.98 -7.64 -5.53
N GLY A 193 8.15 -8.20 -5.84
CA GLY A 193 8.31 -8.99 -7.05
C GLY A 193 7.73 -10.40 -6.93
N TRP A 194 7.78 -11.06 -5.77
CA TRP A 194 7.16 -12.37 -5.62
C TRP A 194 5.63 -12.30 -5.72
N PHE A 195 5.02 -11.23 -5.22
CA PHE A 195 3.59 -10.97 -5.40
C PHE A 195 3.21 -10.73 -6.86
N ILE A 196 4.07 -10.03 -7.60
CA ILE A 196 3.86 -9.84 -9.04
C ILE A 196 4.04 -11.19 -9.78
N ASP A 197 5.11 -11.93 -9.51
CA ASP A 197 5.37 -13.21 -10.17
C ASP A 197 4.29 -14.27 -9.90
N GLN A 198 3.68 -14.32 -8.71
CA GLN A 198 2.59 -15.28 -8.46
C GLN A 198 1.38 -15.03 -9.37
N HIS A 199 1.11 -13.78 -9.73
CA HIS A 199 -0.05 -13.40 -10.54
C HIS A 199 0.25 -13.39 -12.03
N LEU A 200 1.50 -13.09 -12.41
CA LEU A 200 1.90 -12.97 -13.81
C LEU A 200 2.54 -14.25 -14.34
N GLN A 201 3.18 -15.05 -13.49
CA GLN A 201 3.95 -16.23 -13.89
C GLN A 201 3.51 -17.52 -13.20
N GLY A 202 2.51 -17.47 -12.30
CA GLY A 202 2.08 -18.63 -11.52
C GLY A 202 3.14 -19.11 -10.53
N ALA A 203 4.07 -18.23 -10.12
CA ALA A 203 5.07 -18.54 -9.10
C ALA A 203 4.43 -18.87 -7.74
N LYS A 204 5.19 -19.48 -6.83
CA LYS A 204 4.73 -19.86 -5.49
C LYS A 204 4.10 -18.63 -4.79
N PRO A 205 2.84 -18.72 -4.33
CA PRO A 205 2.14 -17.58 -3.78
C PRO A 205 2.70 -17.12 -2.44
N LEU A 206 2.47 -15.86 -2.08
CA LEU A 206 2.67 -15.39 -0.71
C LEU A 206 1.64 -16.02 0.22
N LEU A 207 2.01 -16.15 1.51
CA LEU A 207 1.08 -16.61 2.53
C LEU A 207 -0.15 -15.70 2.61
N ARG A 208 -1.31 -16.31 2.90
CA ARG A 208 -2.54 -15.60 3.28
C ARG A 208 -2.85 -15.93 4.72
N LEU A 209 -2.81 -14.92 5.57
CA LEU A 209 -3.10 -15.06 6.99
C LEU A 209 -4.58 -14.76 7.23
N GLY A 210 -5.20 -15.51 8.13
CA GLY A 210 -6.56 -15.23 8.58
C GLY A 210 -6.65 -13.94 9.41
N GLU A 211 -7.88 -13.53 9.69
CA GLU A 211 -8.14 -12.36 10.52
C GLU A 211 -7.56 -12.54 11.94
N PRO A 212 -6.87 -11.52 12.47
CA PRO A 212 -6.34 -11.56 13.81
C PRO A 212 -7.48 -11.52 14.84
N ARG A 213 -7.36 -12.34 15.88
CA ARG A 213 -8.34 -12.47 16.97
C ARG A 213 -7.67 -12.31 18.32
N LEU A 214 -8.39 -11.72 19.26
CA LEU A 214 -7.98 -11.57 20.66
C LEU A 214 -9.01 -12.25 21.56
N GLU A 215 -8.57 -13.29 22.27
CA GLU A 215 -9.39 -14.05 23.21
C GLU A 215 -8.61 -14.16 24.52
N GLU A 216 -9.19 -13.70 25.63
CA GLU A 216 -8.59 -13.83 26.99
C GLU A 216 -7.11 -13.39 27.09
N GLY A 217 -6.75 -12.28 26.42
CA GLY A 217 -5.38 -11.75 26.42
C GLY A 217 -4.40 -12.49 25.50
N LYS A 218 -4.89 -13.43 24.69
CA LYS A 218 -4.12 -14.17 23.70
C LYS A 218 -4.49 -13.73 22.29
N ALA A 219 -3.53 -13.13 21.60
CA ALA A 219 -3.66 -12.78 20.19
C ALA A 219 -3.37 -13.99 19.30
N SER A 220 -4.08 -14.14 18.19
CA SER A 220 -3.88 -15.26 17.26
C SER A 220 -4.38 -14.97 15.85
N PHE A 221 -3.95 -15.80 14.89
CA PHE A 221 -4.52 -15.88 13.55
C PHE A 221 -4.47 -17.32 13.04
N ASP A 222 -5.33 -17.64 12.07
CA ASP A 222 -5.35 -18.95 11.41
C ASP A 222 -4.53 -18.93 10.11
N TYR A 223 -3.93 -20.04 9.74
CA TYR A 223 -3.23 -20.25 8.47
C TYR A 223 -3.54 -21.64 7.91
N ASP A 224 -3.46 -21.80 6.59
CA ASP A 224 -3.59 -23.12 5.95
C ASP A 224 -2.38 -24.00 6.32
N PRO A 225 -2.57 -25.17 6.97
CA PRO A 225 -1.49 -26.09 7.30
C PRO A 225 -0.68 -26.56 6.09
N LYS A 226 -1.25 -26.56 4.88
CA LYS A 226 -0.55 -26.94 3.63
C LYS A 226 0.43 -25.87 3.16
N SER A 227 0.24 -24.63 3.58
CA SER A 227 1.14 -23.51 3.36
C SER A 227 1.50 -22.88 4.71
N ALA A 228 2.01 -23.71 5.63
CA ALA A 228 2.34 -23.25 6.97
C ALA A 228 3.50 -22.24 6.96
N PRO A 229 3.42 -21.18 7.77
CA PRO A 229 4.57 -20.30 7.98
C PRO A 229 5.69 -21.07 8.70
N LYS A 230 6.92 -20.70 8.38
CA LYS A 230 8.13 -21.17 9.08
C LYS A 230 8.23 -20.54 10.47
N SER A 231 7.84 -19.27 10.59
CA SER A 231 7.82 -18.54 11.85
C SER A 231 6.71 -17.48 11.84
N ALA A 232 6.28 -17.05 13.02
CA ALA A 232 5.40 -15.89 13.16
C ALA A 232 5.80 -15.08 14.39
N THR A 233 5.60 -13.77 14.33
CA THR A 233 5.97 -12.81 15.39
C THR A 233 4.80 -11.88 15.66
N LEU A 234 4.40 -11.76 16.92
CA LEU A 234 3.48 -10.71 17.39
C LEU A 234 4.27 -9.42 17.57
N HIS A 235 3.79 -8.34 16.98
CA HIS A 235 4.26 -6.98 17.21
C HIS A 235 3.17 -6.19 17.93
N SER A 236 3.53 -5.49 19.00
CA SER A 236 2.58 -4.69 19.76
C SER A 236 3.22 -3.44 20.37
N THR A 237 2.39 -2.44 20.64
CA THR A 237 2.78 -1.24 21.40
C THR A 237 1.69 -0.91 22.42
N THR A 238 2.09 -0.36 23.57
CA THR A 238 1.20 0.21 24.59
C THR A 238 1.16 1.74 24.52
N ASP A 239 1.95 2.33 23.62
CA ASP A 239 2.09 3.78 23.51
C ASP A 239 0.79 4.41 22.98
N THR A 240 0.53 5.66 23.38
CA THR A 240 -0.67 6.42 23.02
C THR A 240 -0.39 7.68 22.21
N ASN A 241 0.89 8.04 22.00
CA ASN A 241 1.30 9.14 21.12
C ASN A 241 1.01 8.83 19.64
N ALA A 242 1.45 9.73 18.75
CA ALA A 242 1.26 9.59 17.30
C ALA A 242 1.73 8.20 16.83
N ILE A 243 0.90 7.52 16.04
CA ILE A 243 1.09 6.09 15.72
C ILE A 243 2.44 5.79 15.07
N ASN A 244 2.96 6.74 14.29
CA ASN A 244 4.25 6.67 13.60
C ASN A 244 5.47 6.90 14.52
N GLU A 245 5.26 7.29 15.78
CA GLU A 245 6.31 7.52 16.78
C GLU A 245 6.34 6.45 17.88
N ARG A 246 5.42 5.47 17.82
CA ARG A 246 5.26 4.46 18.85
C ARG A 246 6.42 3.46 18.84
N LYS A 247 6.83 3.04 20.03
CA LYS A 247 7.84 2.00 20.21
C LYS A 247 7.17 0.63 20.21
N TRP A 248 7.79 -0.32 19.51
CA TRP A 248 7.24 -1.64 19.27
C TRP A 248 8.01 -2.71 20.04
N ALA A 249 7.26 -3.58 20.73
CA ALA A 249 7.75 -4.83 21.27
C ALA A 249 7.39 -5.97 20.31
N SER A 250 8.27 -6.97 20.21
CA SER A 250 8.06 -8.14 19.35
C SER A 250 8.25 -9.42 20.15
N ALA A 251 7.36 -10.39 19.97
CA ALA A 251 7.40 -11.69 20.64
C ALA A 251 7.11 -12.81 19.65
N ALA A 252 7.86 -13.91 19.73
CA ALA A 252 7.63 -15.07 18.89
C ALA A 252 6.24 -15.67 19.15
N ALA A 253 5.53 -16.03 18.08
CA ALA A 253 4.25 -16.71 18.14
C ALA A 253 4.44 -18.23 18.04
N LYS A 254 3.67 -18.98 18.82
CA LYS A 254 3.64 -20.44 18.73
C LYS A 254 2.77 -20.86 17.56
N LEU A 255 3.33 -21.66 16.66
CA LEU A 255 2.63 -22.30 15.55
C LEU A 255 2.15 -23.70 15.99
N SER A 256 0.86 -23.99 15.88
CA SER A 256 0.31 -25.31 16.16
C SER A 256 -1.04 -25.51 15.47
N GLY A 257 -1.18 -26.60 14.73
CA GLY A 257 -2.49 -27.05 14.22
C GLY A 257 -3.23 -26.02 13.34
N GLY A 258 -2.53 -25.29 12.48
CA GLY A 258 -3.15 -24.26 11.63
C GLY A 258 -3.42 -22.92 12.33
N LYS A 259 -2.94 -22.74 13.57
CA LYS A 259 -3.09 -21.49 14.33
C LYS A 259 -1.73 -20.98 14.80
N ALA A 260 -1.53 -19.68 14.69
CA ALA A 260 -0.41 -18.96 15.30
C ALA A 260 -0.94 -18.17 16.50
N SER A 261 -0.22 -18.16 17.63
CA SER A 261 -0.68 -17.40 18.80
C SER A 261 0.44 -16.93 19.72
N ALA A 262 0.22 -15.80 20.38
CA ALA A 262 1.12 -15.21 21.37
C ALA A 262 0.30 -14.45 22.42
N SER A 263 0.85 -14.32 23.64
CA SER A 263 0.25 -13.48 24.67
C SER A 263 0.39 -12.01 24.28
N LEU A 264 -0.71 -11.28 24.31
CA LEU A 264 -0.72 -9.84 24.06
C LEU A 264 -0.49 -9.10 25.38
N PRO A 265 0.48 -8.17 25.47
CA PRO A 265 0.67 -7.36 26.67
C PRO A 265 -0.61 -6.60 27.07
N PRO A 266 -0.97 -6.57 28.36
CA PRO A 266 -2.08 -5.76 28.84
C PRO A 266 -1.90 -4.28 28.44
N GLY A 267 -2.99 -3.65 27.98
CA GLY A 267 -2.94 -2.25 27.54
C GLY A 267 -2.32 -2.04 26.15
N ALA A 268 -2.10 -3.09 25.36
CA ALA A 268 -1.69 -2.93 23.97
C ALA A 268 -2.71 -2.09 23.18
N THR A 269 -2.24 -0.99 22.61
CA THR A 269 -3.05 -0.04 21.83
C THR A 269 -3.05 -0.37 20.35
N VAL A 270 -1.98 -0.97 19.84
CA VAL A 270 -1.89 -1.47 18.46
C VAL A 270 -1.11 -2.78 18.46
N TRP A 271 -1.56 -3.74 17.65
CA TRP A 271 -0.83 -4.99 17.45
C TRP A 271 -1.14 -5.63 16.10
N PHE A 272 -0.24 -6.49 15.63
CA PHE A 272 -0.38 -7.31 14.43
C PHE A 272 0.62 -8.47 14.46
N PHE A 273 0.41 -9.47 13.61
CA PHE A 273 1.42 -10.51 13.40
C PHE A 273 2.15 -10.31 12.08
N THR A 274 3.42 -10.70 12.04
CA THR A 274 4.12 -11.08 10.81
C THR A 274 4.27 -12.60 10.75
N ALA A 275 4.33 -13.16 9.54
CA ALA A 275 4.64 -14.56 9.31
C ALA A 275 5.61 -14.70 8.14
N GLU A 276 6.64 -15.53 8.32
CA GLU A 276 7.69 -15.81 7.33
C GLU A 276 7.46 -17.19 6.69
N ASP A 277 7.59 -17.31 5.37
CA ASP A 277 7.62 -18.60 4.69
C ASP A 277 9.04 -19.21 4.59
N ASP A 278 9.17 -20.37 3.96
CA ASP A 278 10.45 -21.06 3.75
C ASP A 278 11.45 -20.32 2.85
N ARG A 279 11.00 -19.36 2.04
CA ARG A 279 11.84 -18.49 1.18
C ARG A 279 12.29 -17.23 1.91
N GLY A 280 11.81 -16.99 3.13
CA GLY A 280 12.01 -15.74 3.85
C GLY A 280 11.00 -14.64 3.48
N ALA A 281 9.90 -14.98 2.78
CA ALA A 281 8.86 -14.00 2.45
C ALA A 281 8.00 -13.69 3.67
N VAL A 282 7.86 -12.41 3.98
CA VAL A 282 7.10 -11.91 5.13
C VAL A 282 5.80 -11.27 4.67
N VAL A 283 4.70 -11.71 5.27
CA VAL A 283 3.39 -11.03 5.21
C VAL A 283 2.92 -10.72 6.62
N SER A 284 1.89 -9.89 6.72
CA SER A 284 1.28 -9.49 7.98
C SER A 284 -0.20 -9.85 8.02
N THR A 285 -0.74 -10.02 9.23
CA THR A 285 -2.18 -9.85 9.44
C THR A 285 -2.54 -8.39 9.21
N GLU A 286 -3.82 -8.07 9.18
CA GLU A 286 -4.22 -6.70 9.40
C GLU A 286 -3.72 -6.16 10.75
N VAL A 287 -3.57 -4.84 10.81
CA VAL A 287 -3.20 -4.12 12.03
C VAL A 287 -4.44 -3.87 12.86
N VAL A 288 -4.44 -4.35 14.10
CA VAL A 288 -5.50 -4.13 15.07
C VAL A 288 -5.15 -2.89 15.88
N ILE A 289 -5.98 -1.84 15.76
CA ILE A 289 -5.89 -0.63 16.56
C ILE A 289 -7.01 -0.70 17.60
N ALA A 290 -6.64 -0.84 18.88
CA ALA A 290 -7.59 -0.90 19.97
C ALA A 290 -8.33 0.45 20.09
N LYS A 291 -9.62 0.37 20.40
CA LYS A 291 -10.47 1.53 20.63
C LYS A 291 -10.21 2.16 21.99
#